data_AF-A0A4S3ZR77-F1
#
_entry.id   AF-A0A4S3ZR77-F1
#
_cell.length_a   1.000
_cell.length_b   1.000
_cell.length_c   1.000
_cell.angle_alpha   90.00
_cell.angle_beta   90.00
_cell.angle_gamma   90.00
#
_symmetry.space_group_name_H-M   'P 1'
#
loop_
_entity.id
_entity.type
_entity.pdbx_description
1 polymer ?
#
loop_
_entity_poly.entity_id
_entity_poly.type
_entity_poly.pdbx_seq_one_letter_code
_entity_poly.pdbx_strand_id
1 'polypeptide(L)'
;MSDSGGFDLQVAVSGSKLWRLKYRVDGKEKLLALGVYPHISLADARAARDKAKAELREGKDPSVLKKMNKFASKLAALNTFEQLAREWYDLQKSQWVERHASDVIESLEKEVFPHIGARPINDLQPTDILPVLRLIERRGV
;
A
#
# COMPACT_ATOMS: atom_id res chain seq x y z
N MET A 1 25.61 6.65 -21.49
CA MET A 1 24.92 6.10 -22.67
C MET A 1 23.46 6.45 -22.53
N SER A 2 22.96 7.39 -23.35
CA SER A 2 21.54 7.76 -23.36
C SER A 2 20.84 6.90 -24.41
N ASP A 3 19.90 6.06 -23.97
CA ASP A 3 19.00 5.39 -24.88
C ASP A 3 17.98 6.45 -25.35
N SER A 4 17.82 6.56 -26.67
CA SER A 4 16.96 7.57 -27.32
C SER A 4 15.58 7.70 -26.66
N GLY A 5 15.18 8.95 -26.37
CA GLY A 5 13.89 9.25 -25.75
C GLY A 5 13.90 9.45 -24.23
N GLY A 6 14.98 10.03 -23.69
CA GLY A 6 15.07 10.54 -22.32
C GLY A 6 15.36 9.49 -21.25
N PHE A 7 15.72 8.27 -21.63
CA PHE A 7 15.99 7.17 -20.69
C PHE A 7 17.51 6.99 -20.50
N ASP A 8 17.96 7.03 -19.25
CA ASP A 8 19.38 6.91 -18.92
C ASP A 8 19.63 6.23 -17.56
N LEU A 9 20.86 5.75 -17.38
CA LEU A 9 21.35 5.28 -16.09
C LEU A 9 22.14 6.41 -15.45
N GLN A 10 21.58 7.00 -14.41
CA GLN A 10 22.28 8.00 -13.62
C GLN A 10 23.20 7.31 -12.61
N VAL A 11 24.47 7.70 -12.60
CA VAL A 11 25.46 7.23 -11.62
C VAL A 11 25.75 8.38 -10.64
N ALA A 12 25.50 8.15 -9.35
CA ALA A 12 25.85 9.08 -8.30
C ALA A 12 27.35 9.02 -7.98
N VAL A 13 27.89 10.08 -7.36
CA VAL A 13 29.29 10.13 -6.90
C VAL A 13 29.60 8.98 -5.93
N SER A 14 28.61 8.55 -5.14
CA SER A 14 28.71 7.39 -4.25
C SER A 14 28.77 6.03 -4.97
N GLY A 15 28.68 6.00 -6.29
CA GLY A 15 28.63 4.77 -7.09
C GLY A 15 27.23 4.14 -7.22
N SER A 16 26.22 4.67 -6.54
CA SER A 16 24.83 4.22 -6.68
C SER A 16 24.31 4.51 -8.09
N LYS A 17 23.57 3.56 -8.69
CA LYS A 17 23.08 3.66 -10.07
C LYS A 17 21.56 3.63 -10.11
N LEU A 18 20.94 4.55 -10.86
CA LEU A 18 19.49 4.73 -10.90
C LEU A 18 19.01 4.91 -12.34
N TRP A 19 18.07 4.08 -12.76
CA TRP A 19 17.36 4.23 -14.02
C TRP A 19 16.43 5.45 -13.96
N ARG A 20 16.56 6.36 -14.92
CA ARG A 20 15.77 7.58 -15.01
C ARG A 20 15.12 7.74 -16.37
N LEU A 21 13.96 8.38 -16.37
CA LEU A 21 13.26 8.85 -17.55
C LEU A 21 13.01 10.35 -17.44
N LYS A 22 13.52 11.10 -18.39
CA LYS A 22 13.27 12.52 -18.62
C LYS A 22 12.09 12.70 -19.56
N TYR A 23 11.12 13.50 -19.14
CA TYR A 23 9.87 13.74 -19.87
C TYR A 23 9.33 15.15 -19.61
N ARG A 24 8.25 15.52 -20.32
CA ARG A 24 7.56 16.80 -20.14
C ARG A 24 6.06 16.60 -19.96
N VAL A 25 5.48 17.37 -19.04
CA VAL A 25 4.03 17.49 -18.81
C VAL A 25 3.74 18.97 -18.57
N ASP A 26 2.73 19.53 -19.22
CA ASP A 26 2.33 20.95 -19.11
C ASP A 26 3.49 21.92 -19.34
N GLY A 27 4.33 21.64 -20.35
CA GLY A 27 5.50 22.45 -20.67
C GLY A 27 6.65 22.37 -19.65
N LYS A 28 6.48 21.65 -18.54
CA LYS A 28 7.49 21.49 -17.49
C LYS A 28 8.26 20.19 -17.67
N GLU A 29 9.58 20.30 -17.59
CA GLU A 29 10.48 19.15 -17.60
C GLU A 29 10.48 18.44 -16.24
N LYS A 30 10.34 17.12 -16.27
CA LYS A 30 10.30 16.26 -15.09
C LYS A 30 11.19 15.04 -15.28
N LEU A 31 11.61 14.48 -14.15
CA LEU A 31 12.40 13.26 -14.07
C LEU A 31 11.62 12.19 -13.28
N LEU A 32 11.55 10.99 -13.83
CA LEU A 32 10.96 9.82 -13.19
C LEU A 32 12.05 8.81 -12.86
N ALA A 33 12.17 8.44 -11.60
CA ALA A 33 13.01 7.32 -11.18
C ALA A 33 12.29 5.99 -11.45
N LEU A 34 12.87 5.14 -12.28
CA LEU A 34 12.31 3.86 -12.70
C LEU A 34 12.80 2.68 -11.85
N GLY A 35 13.99 2.80 -11.23
CA GLY A 35 14.52 1.73 -10.39
C GLY A 35 16.00 1.87 -10.10
N VAL A 36 16.48 1.22 -9.04
CA VAL A 36 17.91 1.21 -8.67
C VAL A 36 18.58 0.01 -9.33
N TYR A 37 19.72 0.23 -9.99
CA TYR A 37 20.57 -0.85 -10.49
C TYR A 37 21.48 -1.36 -9.35
N PRO A 38 21.75 -2.67 -9.25
CA PRO A 38 21.35 -3.75 -10.17
C PRO A 38 19.99 -4.40 -9.83
N HIS A 39 19.30 -3.98 -8.78
CA HIS A 39 18.03 -4.57 -8.34
C HIS A 39 16.95 -4.58 -9.44
N ILE A 40 16.97 -3.57 -10.32
CA ILE A 40 16.14 -3.50 -11.51
C ILE A 40 17.04 -3.70 -12.74
N SER A 41 16.73 -4.74 -13.51
CA SER A 41 17.43 -5.04 -14.75
C SER A 41 17.17 -3.97 -15.82
N LEU A 42 18.02 -3.90 -16.85
CA LEU A 42 17.78 -3.02 -17.99
C LEU A 42 16.46 -3.34 -18.70
N ALA A 43 16.08 -4.62 -18.78
CA ALA A 43 14.83 -5.06 -19.40
C ALA A 43 13.62 -4.53 -18.62
N ASP A 44 13.62 -4.69 -17.29
CA ASP A 44 12.56 -4.20 -16.42
C ASP A 44 12.48 -2.66 -16.45
N ALA A 45 13.63 -1.99 -16.48
CA ALA A 45 13.68 -0.54 -16.60
C ALA A 45 13.10 -0.03 -17.93
N ARG A 46 13.32 -0.76 -19.05
CA ARG A 46 12.70 -0.46 -20.35
C ARG A 46 11.20 -0.71 -20.35
N ALA A 47 10.73 -1.79 -19.73
CA ALA A 47 9.30 -2.03 -19.55
C ALA A 47 8.62 -0.92 -18.73
N ALA A 48 9.26 -0.49 -17.63
CA ALA A 48 8.78 0.61 -16.80
C ALA A 48 8.77 1.96 -17.56
N ARG A 49 9.77 2.20 -18.41
CA ARG A 49 9.80 3.36 -19.33
C ARG A 49 8.60 3.34 -20.28
N ASP A 50 8.31 2.19 -20.90
CA ASP A 50 7.25 2.08 -21.90
C ASP A 50 5.86 2.26 -21.27
N LYS A 51 5.66 1.72 -20.06
CA LYS A 51 4.48 2.01 -19.24
C LYS A 51 4.33 3.50 -18.95
N ALA A 52 5.38 4.16 -18.48
CA ALA A 52 5.34 5.61 -18.21
C ALA A 52 5.05 6.44 -19.47
N LYS A 53 5.58 6.02 -20.63
CA LYS A 53 5.28 6.66 -21.92
C LYS A 53 3.82 6.44 -22.35
N ALA A 54 3.22 5.29 -22.05
CA ALA A 54 1.80 5.06 -22.30
C ALA A 54 0.92 5.97 -21.43
N GLU A 55 1.22 6.07 -20.13
CA GLU A 55 0.52 6.98 -19.20
C GLU A 55 0.59 8.44 -19.68
N LEU A 56 1.76 8.88 -20.17
CA LEU A 56 1.92 10.23 -20.74
C LEU A 56 1.07 10.47 -21.99
N ARG A 57 0.89 9.46 -22.86
CA ARG A 57 0.03 9.57 -24.05
C ARG A 57 -1.44 9.72 -23.67
N GLU A 58 -1.84 9.17 -22.53
CA GLU A 58 -3.17 9.34 -21.95
C GLU A 58 -3.34 10.68 -21.21
N GLY A 59 -2.33 11.57 -21.25
CA GLY A 59 -2.35 12.84 -20.54
C GLY A 59 -2.15 12.73 -19.03
N LYS A 60 -1.73 11.56 -18.52
CA LYS A 60 -1.48 11.33 -17.09
C LYS A 60 -0.01 11.58 -16.76
N ASP A 61 0.26 12.21 -15.62
CA ASP A 61 1.63 12.37 -15.11
C ASP A 61 2.06 11.09 -14.35
N PRO A 62 3.07 10.34 -14.83
CA PRO A 62 3.52 9.11 -14.19
C PRO A 62 4.06 9.30 -12.77
N SER A 63 4.63 10.47 -12.47
CA SER A 63 5.12 10.77 -11.12
C SER A 63 3.98 10.99 -10.13
N VAL A 64 2.86 11.55 -10.59
CA VAL A 64 1.63 11.69 -9.80
C VAL A 64 1.00 10.32 -9.59
N LEU A 65 0.85 9.51 -10.63
CA LEU A 65 0.34 8.13 -10.51
C LEU A 65 1.18 7.29 -9.55
N LYS A 66 2.52 7.37 -9.64
CA LYS A 66 3.42 6.66 -8.71
C LYS A 66 3.25 7.12 -7.26
N LYS A 67 3.05 8.43 -7.03
CA LYS A 67 2.78 8.97 -5.69
C LYS A 67 1.40 8.54 -5.18
N MET A 68 0.37 8.61 -6.02
CA MET A 68 -0.98 8.19 -5.68
C MET A 68 -1.02 6.71 -5.32
N ASN A 69 -0.38 5.84 -6.11
CA ASN A 69 -0.29 4.41 -5.81
C ASN A 69 0.46 4.17 -4.49
N LYS A 70 1.60 4.85 -4.27
CA LYS A 70 2.33 4.75 -2.99
C LYS A 70 1.49 5.23 -1.80
N PHE A 71 0.71 6.29 -1.97
CA PHE A 71 -0.17 6.82 -0.94
C PHE A 71 -1.36 5.90 -0.69
N ALA A 72 -1.99 5.36 -1.74
CA ALA A 72 -3.07 4.38 -1.66
C ALA A 72 -2.58 3.09 -0.96
N SER A 73 -1.39 2.58 -1.30
CA SER A 73 -0.80 1.44 -0.59
C SER A 73 -0.52 1.75 0.88
N LYS A 74 -0.08 2.97 1.21
CA LYS A 74 0.11 3.39 2.60
C LYS A 74 -1.21 3.52 3.35
N LEU A 75 -2.22 4.12 2.75
CA LEU A 75 -3.56 4.22 3.33
C LEU A 75 -4.17 2.84 3.53
N ALA A 76 -4.05 1.95 2.54
CA ALA A 76 -4.46 0.55 2.68
C ALA A 76 -3.73 -0.13 3.84
N ALA A 77 -2.42 0.08 3.97
CA ALA A 77 -1.63 -0.45 5.09
C ALA A 77 -2.03 0.14 6.46
N LEU A 78 -2.54 1.37 6.50
CA LEU A 78 -3.04 2.02 7.72
C LEU A 78 -4.49 1.63 8.04
N ASN A 79 -5.27 1.16 7.06
CA ASN A 79 -6.67 0.77 7.25
C ASN A 79 -6.78 -0.66 7.79
N THR A 80 -6.32 -0.84 9.02
CA THR A 80 -6.26 -2.15 9.67
C THR A 80 -7.63 -2.60 10.19
N PHE A 81 -7.78 -3.90 10.43
CA PHE A 81 -9.00 -4.45 11.01
C PHE A 81 -9.32 -3.84 12.38
N GLU A 82 -8.31 -3.65 13.24
CA GLU A 82 -8.53 -3.05 14.56
C GLU A 82 -9.07 -1.62 14.47
N GLN A 83 -8.50 -0.79 13.59
CA GLN A 83 -8.96 0.59 13.45
C GLN A 83 -10.43 0.63 13.02
N LEU A 84 -10.79 -0.16 12.01
CA LEU A 84 -12.18 -0.23 11.53
C LEU A 84 -13.14 -0.83 12.56
N ALA A 85 -12.69 -1.83 13.32
CA ALA A 85 -13.49 -2.42 14.39
C ALA A 85 -13.76 -1.41 15.53
N ARG A 86 -12.79 -0.56 15.87
CA ARG A 86 -12.96 0.52 16.86
C ARG A 86 -13.90 1.62 16.35
N GLU A 87 -13.78 2.02 15.08
CA GLU A 87 -14.73 2.95 14.46
C GLU A 87 -16.15 2.39 14.45
N TRP A 88 -16.32 1.12 14.08
CA TRP A 88 -17.60 0.41 14.16
C TRP A 88 -18.14 0.38 15.59
N TYR A 89 -17.29 0.05 16.57
CA TYR A 89 -17.66 0.04 17.98
C TYR A 89 -18.17 1.41 18.45
N ASP A 90 -17.48 2.50 18.10
CA ASP A 90 -17.89 3.86 18.46
C ASP A 90 -19.24 4.28 17.89
N LEU A 91 -19.60 3.77 16.70
CA LEU A 91 -20.91 3.98 16.09
C LEU A 91 -22.03 3.18 16.77
N GLN A 92 -21.72 2.01 17.33
CA GLN A 92 -22.70 1.10 17.93
C GLN A 92 -22.85 1.28 19.44
N LYS A 93 -21.81 1.73 20.15
CA LYS A 93 -21.78 1.76 21.63
C LYS A 93 -22.95 2.52 22.26
N SER A 94 -23.49 3.54 21.59
CA SER A 94 -24.63 4.32 22.08
C SER A 94 -25.97 3.58 22.00
N GLN A 95 -26.05 2.51 21.21
CA GLN A 95 -27.23 1.68 21.05
C GLN A 95 -27.24 0.48 22.00
N TRP A 96 -26.12 0.19 22.65
CA TRP A 96 -25.96 -0.92 23.57
C TRP A 96 -26.02 -0.49 25.02
N VAL A 97 -26.44 -1.40 25.88
CA VAL A 97 -26.27 -1.23 27.33
C VAL A 97 -24.76 -1.25 27.63
N GLU A 98 -24.31 -0.38 28.52
CA GLU A 98 -22.88 -0.14 28.80
C GLU A 98 -22.07 -1.41 29.07
N ARG A 99 -22.66 -2.38 29.77
CA ARG A 99 -22.05 -3.70 29.99
C ARG A 99 -21.78 -4.43 28.69
N HIS A 100 -22.78 -4.52 27.80
CA HIS A 100 -22.63 -5.21 26.53
C HIS A 100 -21.59 -4.53 25.63
N ALA A 101 -21.56 -3.19 25.60
CA ALA A 101 -20.54 -2.46 24.88
C ALA A 101 -19.13 -2.81 25.41
N SER A 102 -18.97 -2.80 26.74
CA SER A 102 -17.71 -3.18 27.39
C SER A 102 -17.29 -4.61 27.05
N ASP A 103 -18.22 -5.57 27.12
CA ASP A 103 -17.96 -6.98 26.79
C ASP A 103 -17.51 -7.15 25.33
N VAL A 104 -18.13 -6.42 24.39
CA VAL A 104 -17.81 -6.49 22.96
C VAL A 104 -16.39 -6.00 22.69
N ILE A 105 -16.02 -4.82 23.20
CA ILE A 105 -14.68 -4.27 22.94
C ILE A 105 -13.59 -5.09 23.66
N GLU A 106 -13.85 -5.56 24.87
CA GLU A 106 -12.91 -6.39 25.63
C GLU A 106 -12.67 -7.74 24.94
N SER A 107 -13.72 -8.35 24.38
CA SER A 107 -13.59 -9.57 23.58
C SER A 107 -12.74 -9.33 22.33
N LEU A 108 -12.97 -8.23 21.61
CA LEU A 108 -12.16 -7.88 20.43
C LEU A 108 -10.68 -7.67 20.79
N GLU A 109 -10.40 -6.93 21.87
CA GLU A 109 -9.03 -6.64 22.34
C GLU A 109 -8.28 -7.88 22.81
N LYS A 110 -8.96 -8.81 23.49
CA LYS A 110 -8.34 -10.02 24.03
C LYS A 110 -8.20 -11.13 23.01
N GLU A 111 -9.20 -11.30 22.16
CA GLU A 111 -9.36 -12.52 21.36
C GLU A 111 -9.17 -12.32 19.85
N VAL A 112 -9.28 -11.09 19.33
CA VAL A 112 -9.27 -10.85 17.88
C VAL A 112 -8.09 -9.97 17.46
N PHE A 113 -7.91 -8.81 18.08
CA PHE A 113 -6.85 -7.86 17.71
C PHE A 113 -5.43 -8.44 17.80
N PRO A 114 -5.07 -9.28 18.78
CA PRO A 114 -3.73 -9.88 18.84
C PRO A 114 -3.39 -10.76 17.63
N HIS A 115 -4.41 -11.29 16.93
CA HIS A 115 -4.22 -12.22 15.82
C HIS A 115 -4.32 -11.54 14.46
N ILE A 116 -5.29 -10.64 14.27
CA ILE A 116 -5.58 -10.02 12.97
C ILE A 116 -5.72 -8.50 13.01
N GLY A 117 -5.64 -7.86 14.19
CA GLY A 117 -5.91 -6.44 14.38
C GLY A 117 -5.01 -5.52 13.56
N ALA A 118 -3.71 -5.82 13.48
CA ALA A 118 -2.73 -5.04 12.72
C ALA A 118 -2.76 -5.30 11.20
N ARG A 119 -3.55 -6.27 10.73
CA ARG A 119 -3.60 -6.59 9.30
C ARG A 119 -4.53 -5.61 8.56
N PRO A 120 -4.13 -5.12 7.37
CA PRO A 120 -5.02 -4.38 6.48
C PRO A 120 -6.28 -5.17 6.17
N ILE A 121 -7.45 -4.54 6.25
CA ILE A 121 -8.72 -5.25 6.04
C ILE A 121 -8.84 -5.85 4.63
N ASN A 122 -8.24 -5.19 3.64
CA ASN A 122 -8.25 -5.64 2.25
C ASN A 122 -7.38 -6.90 2.02
N ASP A 123 -6.45 -7.18 2.94
CA ASP A 123 -5.56 -8.34 2.89
C ASP A 123 -6.09 -9.51 3.76
N LEU A 124 -7.23 -9.35 4.43
CA LEU A 124 -7.86 -10.42 5.20
C LEU A 124 -8.74 -11.28 4.31
N GLN A 125 -8.50 -12.58 4.34
CA GLN A 125 -9.30 -13.59 3.65
C GLN A 125 -10.08 -14.43 4.67
N PRO A 126 -11.18 -15.10 4.27
CA PRO A 126 -11.92 -15.99 5.18
C PRO A 126 -11.04 -17.08 5.82
N THR A 127 -10.01 -17.54 5.11
CA THR A 127 -9.02 -18.50 5.61
C THR A 127 -8.17 -17.96 6.75
N ASP A 128 -8.01 -16.64 6.86
CA ASP A 128 -7.32 -15.97 7.97
C ASP A 128 -8.21 -15.82 9.21
N ILE A 129 -9.53 -15.73 9.01
CA ILE A 129 -10.52 -15.47 10.07
C ILE A 129 -10.92 -16.78 10.78
N LEU A 130 -11.10 -17.87 10.03
CA LEU A 130 -11.53 -19.16 10.57
C LEU A 130 -10.64 -19.69 11.72
N PRO A 131 -9.29 -19.59 11.67
CA PRO A 131 -8.45 -20.01 12.79
C PRO A 131 -8.69 -19.20 14.07
N VAL A 132 -8.96 -17.90 13.95
CA VAL A 132 -9.25 -17.02 15.10
C VAL A 132 -10.57 -17.43 15.75
N LEU A 133 -11.62 -17.64 14.94
CA LEU A 133 -12.92 -18.11 15.44
C LEU A 133 -12.80 -19.46 16.17
N ARG A 134 -12.04 -20.41 15.60
CA ARG A 134 -11.80 -21.71 16.22
C ARG A 134 -11.04 -21.62 17.54
N LEU A 135 -10.14 -20.64 17.68
CA LEU A 135 -9.40 -20.41 18.92
C LEU A 135 -10.33 -19.94 20.03
N ILE A 136 -11.26 -19.04 19.69
CA ILE A 136 -12.31 -18.55 20.59
C ILE A 136 -13.27 -19.67 20.99
N GLU A 137 -13.77 -20.46 20.02
CA GLU A 137 -14.65 -21.61 20.28
C GLU A 137 -14.03 -22.64 21.24
N ARG A 138 -12.72 -22.91 21.10
CA ARG A 138 -12.00 -23.86 21.97
C ARG A 138 -11.84 -23.37 23.41
N ARG A 139 -11.91 -22.07 23.65
CA ARG A 139 -11.72 -21.50 24.99
C ARG A 139 -12.94 -21.72 25.90
N GLY A 140 -14.11 -21.97 25.30
CA GLY A 140 -15.35 -22.26 26.01
C GLY A 140 -15.86 -21.04 26.78
N VAL A 141 -16.82 -20.33 26.20
CA VAL A 141 -17.68 -19.38 26.93
C VAL A 141 -18.69 -20.16 27.75
#